data_AF-A0A1C5Y0I9-F1
#
_entry.id   AF-A0A1C5Y0I9-F1
#
_cell.length_a   1.000
_cell.length_b   1.000
_cell.length_c   1.000
_cell.angle_alpha   90.00
_cell.angle_beta   90.00
_cell.angle_gamma   90.00
#
_symmetry.space_group_name_H-M   'P 1'
#
loop_
_entity.id
_entity.type
_entity.pdbx_description
1 polymer ?
#
loop_
_entity_poly.entity_id
_entity_poly.type
_entity_poly.pdbx_seq_one_letter_code
_entity_poly.pdbx_strand_id
1 'polypeptide(L)'
;MDNLLSELECIIDESNAELIFINSKGEVFVNDKISDIIDFIKSKGLVIRLLSNGYLLGRDEYKYIANKCDEVKVERMDDDIFKKKLGISDERYE
;
A
#
# COMPACT_ATOMS: atom_id res chain seq x y z
N MET A 1 3.21 16.67 -11.02
CA MET A 1 3.25 15.21 -10.81
C MET A 1 4.64 14.71 -11.14
N ASP A 2 5.21 15.24 -12.21
CA ASP A 2 6.55 14.97 -12.76
C ASP A 2 7.67 15.00 -11.71
N ASN A 3 7.66 15.96 -10.77
CA ASN A 3 8.72 16.04 -9.76
C ASN A 3 8.72 14.88 -8.75
N LEU A 4 7.53 14.38 -8.36
CA LEU A 4 7.41 13.27 -7.41
C LEU A 4 7.79 11.93 -8.04
N LEU A 5 7.39 11.71 -9.28
CA LEU A 5 7.77 10.49 -10.03
C LEU A 5 9.25 10.51 -10.38
N SER A 6 9.82 11.68 -10.69
CA SER A 6 11.25 11.84 -10.90
C SER A 6 12.07 11.56 -9.63
N GLU A 7 11.58 11.95 -8.45
CA GLU A 7 12.25 11.62 -7.19
C GLU A 7 12.18 10.11 -6.91
N LEU A 8 11.02 9.49 -7.11
CA LEU A 8 10.86 8.04 -6.98
C LEU A 8 11.77 7.28 -7.98
N GLU A 9 11.89 7.78 -9.21
CA GLU A 9 12.81 7.26 -10.22
C GLU A 9 14.25 7.25 -9.73
N CYS A 10 14.76 8.39 -9.26
CA CYS A 10 16.13 8.48 -8.74
C CYS A 10 16.36 7.48 -7.60
N ILE A 11 15.42 7.37 -6.67
CA ILE A 11 15.54 6.43 -5.53
C ILE A 11 15.57 4.98 -6.02
N ILE A 12 14.74 4.62 -6.99
CA ILE A 12 14.70 3.27 -7.58
C ILE A 12 16.05 2.95 -8.22
N ASP A 13 16.56 3.87 -9.04
CA ASP A 13 17.80 3.68 -9.79
C ASP A 13 19.03 3.64 -8.84
N GLU A 14 19.06 4.47 -7.80
CA GLU A 14 20.12 4.47 -6.78
C GLU A 14 20.11 3.21 -5.91
N SER A 15 18.92 2.72 -5.56
CA SER A 15 18.78 1.55 -4.68
C SER A 15 18.99 0.20 -5.38
N ASN A 16 18.97 0.17 -6.73
CA ASN A 16 18.94 -1.07 -7.52
C ASN A 16 17.84 -2.02 -7.03
N ALA A 17 16.67 -1.48 -6.68
CA ALA A 17 15.58 -2.28 -6.11
C ALA A 17 14.98 -3.23 -7.16
N GLU A 18 14.83 -4.50 -6.81
CA GLU A 18 14.11 -5.50 -7.63
C GLU A 18 12.64 -5.67 -7.20
N LEU A 19 12.32 -5.21 -5.98
CA LEU A 19 11.01 -5.31 -5.34
C LEU A 19 10.67 -4.00 -4.64
N ILE A 20 9.47 -3.49 -4.89
CA ILE A 20 8.92 -2.31 -4.22
C ILE A 20 7.76 -2.71 -3.32
N PHE A 21 7.84 -2.25 -2.07
CA PHE A 21 6.75 -2.34 -1.11
C PHE A 21 5.99 -1.03 -1.08
N ILE A 22 4.69 -1.08 -1.39
CA ILE A 22 3.81 0.08 -1.22
C ILE A 22 3.07 -0.07 0.11
N ASN A 23 3.40 0.82 1.04
CA ASN A 23 2.77 0.88 2.36
C ASN A 23 2.13 2.26 2.58
N SER A 24 0.86 2.25 2.98
CA SER A 24 0.11 3.44 3.39
C SER A 24 -0.02 3.46 4.91
N LYS A 25 -0.02 4.65 5.53
CA LYS A 25 -0.38 4.79 6.95
C LYS A 25 -1.85 4.43 7.23
N GLY A 26 -2.67 4.32 6.18
CA GLY A 26 -4.08 3.91 6.22
C GLY A 26 -4.39 2.99 5.05
N GLU A 27 -5.57 3.12 4.45
CA GLU A 27 -5.89 2.31 3.26
C GLU A 27 -5.25 2.90 2.01
N VAL A 28 -4.54 2.07 1.24
CA VAL A 28 -3.75 2.50 0.08
C VAL A 28 -4.65 2.92 -1.09
N PHE A 29 -5.81 2.27 -1.23
CA PHE A 29 -6.76 2.53 -2.31
C PHE A 29 -7.49 3.89 -2.21
N VAL A 30 -7.38 4.60 -1.08
CA VAL A 30 -7.96 5.95 -0.92
C VAL A 30 -7.11 7.01 -1.64
N ASN A 31 -5.86 6.70 -1.97
CA ASN A 31 -5.00 7.59 -2.72
C ASN A 31 -5.37 7.57 -4.21
N ASP A 32 -5.82 8.70 -4.75
CA ASP A 32 -6.27 8.87 -6.13
C ASP A 32 -5.17 8.59 -7.18
N LYS A 33 -3.89 8.70 -6.78
CA LYS A 33 -2.72 8.48 -7.66
C LYS A 33 -2.10 7.10 -7.54
N ILE A 34 -2.67 6.21 -6.72
CA ILE A 34 -2.07 4.89 -6.49
C ILE A 34 -1.93 4.09 -7.78
N SER A 35 -2.92 4.18 -8.67
CA SER A 35 -2.87 3.51 -9.97
C SER A 35 -1.70 4.01 -10.81
N ASP A 36 -1.51 5.33 -10.88
CA ASP A 36 -0.44 5.94 -11.68
C ASP A 36 0.95 5.55 -11.15
N ILE A 37 1.10 5.49 -9.82
CA ILE A 37 2.34 5.05 -9.17
C ILE A 37 2.63 3.58 -9.48
N ILE A 38 1.62 2.71 -9.40
CA ILE A 38 1.76 1.29 -9.74
C ILE A 38 2.16 1.13 -11.22
N ASP A 39 1.47 1.83 -12.11
CA ASP A 39 1.75 1.77 -13.55
C ASP A 39 3.17 2.26 -13.86
N PHE A 40 3.62 3.33 -13.19
CA PHE A 40 4.99 3.83 -13.30
C PHE A 40 6.03 2.80 -12.86
N ILE A 41 5.86 2.19 -11.68
CA ILE A 41 6.79 1.17 -11.18
C ILE A 41 6.80 -0.07 -12.10
N LYS A 42 5.63 -0.50 -12.59
CA LYS A 42 5.51 -1.60 -13.54
C LYS A 42 6.21 -1.31 -14.85
N SER A 43 6.18 -0.07 -15.34
CA SER A 43 6.88 0.33 -16.57
C SER A 43 8.40 0.13 -16.48
N LYS A 44 8.97 0.15 -15.26
CA LYS A 44 10.38 -0.16 -14.99
C LYS A 44 10.66 -1.66 -14.85
N GLY A 45 9.65 -2.53 -14.96
CA GLY A 45 9.80 -3.98 -14.88
C GLY A 45 9.99 -4.52 -13.46
N LEU A 46 9.66 -3.72 -12.44
CA LEU A 46 9.87 -4.10 -11.04
C LEU A 46 8.68 -4.86 -10.46
N VAL A 47 8.99 -5.72 -9.47
CA VAL A 47 7.96 -6.45 -8.72
C VAL A 47 7.34 -5.52 -7.68
N ILE A 48 6.02 -5.58 -7.54
CA ILE A 48 5.25 -4.73 -6.62
C ILE A 48 4.53 -5.61 -5.61
N ARG A 49 4.77 -5.32 -4.33
CA ARG A 49 4.00 -5.86 -3.22
C ARG A 49 3.23 -4.73 -2.53
N LEU A 50 1.91 -4.84 -2.55
CA LEU A 50 1.00 -3.86 -1.96
C LEU A 50 0.57 -4.31 -0.57
N LEU A 51 0.62 -3.40 0.41
CA LEU A 51 0.03 -3.60 1.73
C LEU A 51 -1.32 -2.87 1.81
N SER A 52 -2.37 -3.61 2.17
CA SER A 52 -3.73 -3.10 2.36
C SER A 52 -4.31 -3.60 3.67
N ASN A 53 -5.22 -2.85 4.30
CA ASN A 53 -5.96 -3.36 5.46
C ASN A 53 -7.14 -4.26 5.04
N GLY A 54 -7.39 -4.36 3.73
CA GLY A 54 -8.35 -5.28 3.12
C GLY A 54 -9.80 -4.78 3.08
N TYR A 55 -10.13 -3.65 3.72
CA TYR A 55 -11.51 -3.16 3.82
C TYR A 55 -12.13 -2.83 2.45
N LEU A 56 -11.30 -2.33 1.52
CA LEU A 56 -11.74 -1.87 0.21
C LEU A 56 -11.61 -2.91 -0.91
N LEU A 57 -10.94 -4.05 -0.66
CA LEU A 57 -10.75 -5.12 -1.65
C LEU A 57 -12.05 -5.80 -2.13
N GLY A 58 -13.16 -5.59 -1.42
CA GLY A 58 -14.47 -6.08 -1.84
C GLY A 58 -15.02 -5.38 -3.10
N ARG A 59 -14.58 -4.16 -3.38
CA ARG A 59 -15.10 -3.35 -4.50
C ARG A 59 -14.29 -3.55 -5.76
N ASP A 60 -14.98 -3.66 -6.89
CA ASP A 60 -14.35 -4.00 -8.17
C ASP A 60 -13.38 -2.92 -8.65
N GLU A 61 -13.65 -1.65 -8.34
CA GLU A 61 -12.75 -0.51 -8.60
C GLU A 61 -11.36 -0.73 -7.97
N TYR A 62 -11.31 -1.23 -6.74
CA TYR A 62 -10.08 -1.42 -5.98
C TYR A 62 -9.45 -2.78 -6.25
N LYS A 63 -10.25 -3.81 -6.57
CA LYS A 63 -9.71 -5.08 -7.10
C LYS A 63 -8.93 -4.87 -8.38
N TYR A 64 -9.43 -4.01 -9.28
CA TYR A 64 -8.73 -3.70 -10.53
C TYR A 64 -7.33 -3.14 -10.24
N ILE A 65 -7.22 -2.19 -9.31
CA ILE A 65 -5.92 -1.62 -8.89
C ILE A 65 -5.06 -2.70 -8.22
N ALA A 66 -5.63 -3.49 -7.31
CA ALA A 66 -4.93 -4.56 -6.61
C ALA A 66 -4.33 -5.60 -7.57
N ASN A 67 -5.06 -5.94 -8.64
CA ASN A 67 -4.64 -6.91 -9.66
C ASN A 67 -3.49 -6.42 -10.54
N LYS A 68 -3.15 -5.13 -10.51
CA LYS A 68 -1.94 -4.61 -11.18
C LYS A 68 -0.66 -4.94 -10.42
N CYS A 69 -0.77 -5.27 -9.13
CA CYS A 69 0.36 -5.66 -8.30
C CYS A 69 0.66 -7.16 -8.42
N ASP A 70 1.91 -7.55 -8.21
CA ASP A 70 2.29 -8.98 -8.22
C ASP A 70 1.82 -9.70 -6.97
N GLU A 71 1.79 -8.99 -5.84
CA GLU A 71 1.32 -9.51 -4.57
C GLU A 71 0.57 -8.44 -3.78
N VAL A 72 -0.52 -8.84 -3.14
CA VAL A 72 -1.27 -8.01 -2.20
C VAL A 72 -1.28 -8.73 -0.86
N LYS A 73 -0.64 -8.11 0.13
CA LYS A 73 -0.65 -8.59 1.51
C LYS A 73 -1.69 -7.79 2.30
N VAL A 74 -2.59 -8.52 2.94
CA VAL A 74 -3.56 -7.95 3.86
C VAL A 74 -2.97 -7.99 5.26
N GLU A 75 -2.62 -6.82 5.80
CA GLU A 75 -2.13 -6.69 7.17
C GLU A 75 -3.12 -5.85 7.96
N ARG A 76 -3.58 -6.40 9.09
CA ARG A 76 -4.34 -5.61 10.06
C ARG A 76 -3.35 -4.71 10.78
N MET A 77 -3.72 -3.45 10.97
CA MET A 77 -2.98 -2.58 11.87
C MET A 77 -2.92 -3.28 13.24
N ASP A 78 -1.74 -3.28 13.86
CA ASP A 78 -1.59 -3.83 15.19
C ASP A 78 -2.48 -3.04 16.15
N ASP A 79 -3.54 -3.71 16.63
CA ASP A 79 -4.61 -3.08 17.38
C ASP A 79 -4.10 -2.53 18.72
N ASP A 80 -2.95 -2.98 19.24
CA ASP A 80 -2.44 -2.57 20.54
C ASP A 80 -2.14 -1.08 20.62
N ILE A 81 -1.51 -0.51 19.59
CA ILE A 81 -1.25 0.94 19.52
C ILE A 81 -2.56 1.71 19.36
N PHE A 82 -3.52 1.14 18.63
CA PHE A 82 -4.81 1.77 18.35
C PHE A 82 -5.72 1.77 19.59
N LYS A 83 -5.84 0.63 20.27
CA LYS A 83 -6.52 0.43 21.55
C LYS A 83 -5.95 1.34 22.63
N LYS A 84 -4.62 1.42 22.75
CA LYS A 84 -3.95 2.33 23.70
C LYS A 84 -4.24 3.80 23.42
N LYS A 85 -4.26 4.21 22.14
CA LYS A 85 -4.61 5.59 21.75
C LYS A 85 -6.08 5.93 22.00
N LEU A 86 -6.97 4.96 21.83
CA LEU A 86 -8.42 5.15 22.02
C LEU A 86 -8.90 4.87 23.45
N GLY A 87 -8.01 4.45 24.35
CA GLY A 87 -8.37 4.10 25.73
C GLY A 87 -9.28 2.88 25.83
N ILE A 88 -9.27 2.00 24.82
CA ILE A 88 -10.09 0.79 24.80
C ILE A 88 -9.31 -0.32 25.50
N SER A 89 -9.72 -0.70 26.72
CA SER A 89 -9.33 -1.96 27.33
C SER A 89 -10.13 -3.09 26.67
N ASP A 90 -9.46 -4.16 26.27
CA ASP A 90 -10.09 -5.30 25.59
C ASP A 90 -10.77 -6.21 26.64
N GLU A 91 -11.82 -5.71 27.28
CA GLU A 91 -12.55 -6.41 28.37
C GLU A 91 -13.65 -7.35 27.85
N ARG A 92 -13.75 -7.57 26.53
CA ARG A 92 -14.92 -8.24 25.93
C ARG A 92 -14.76 -9.73 25.63
N TYR A 93 -13.70 -10.38 26.12
CA TYR A 93 -13.50 -11.83 25.95
C TYR A 93 -12.91 -12.51 27.20
N GLU A 94 -13.45 -12.21 28.39
CA GLU A 94 -13.41 -13.12 29.55
C GLU A 94 -14.80 -13.68 29.86
#